data_AF-A0A8T4FSI0-F1
#
_entry.id   AF-A0A8T4FSI0-F1
#
_cell.length_a   1.000
_cell.length_b   1.000
_cell.length_c   1.000
_cell.angle_alpha   90.00
_cell.angle_beta   90.00
_cell.angle_gamma   90.00
#
_symmetry.space_group_name_H-M   'P 1'
#
loop_
_entity.id
_entity.type
_entity.pdbx_description
1 polymer ?
#
loop_
_entity_poly.entity_id
_entity_poly.type
_entity_poly.pdbx_seq_one_letter_code
_entity_poly.pdbx_strand_id
1 'polypeptide(L)' 'MAKPMISEDDFKLQESLGKIKHVIIVMSGKGGVGKSTVSSNIAITLNQKGYEVGLMDIDITGPNIPK' A
#
# COMPACT_ATOMS: atom_id res chain seq x y z
N MET A 1 -33.88 -5.59 7.87
CA MET A 1 -32.64 -4.79 7.95
C MET A 1 -31.81 -5.14 6.74
N ALA A 2 -31.49 -4.17 5.88
CA ALA A 2 -30.75 -4.43 4.64
C ALA A 2 -29.34 -4.91 4.98
N LYS A 3 -28.89 -6.00 4.34
CA LYS A 3 -27.49 -6.44 4.36
C LYS A 3 -26.61 -5.27 3.92
N PRO A 4 -25.49 -4.95 4.60
CA PRO A 4 -24.58 -3.95 4.07
C PRO A 4 -24.17 -4.37 2.66
N MET A 5 -24.26 -3.44 1.70
CA MET A 5 -23.95 -3.67 0.29
C MET A 5 -22.44 -3.88 0.02
N ILE A 6 -21.67 -4.01 1.09
CA ILE A 6 -20.21 -4.11 1.16
C ILE A 6 -19.90 -5.39 1.94
N SER A 7 -18.95 -6.19 1.46
CA SER A 7 -18.56 -7.43 2.15
C SER A 7 -17.96 -7.13 3.52
N GLU A 8 -17.98 -8.10 4.45
CA GLU A 8 -17.39 -7.92 5.78
C GLU A 8 -15.88 -7.60 5.70
N ASP A 9 -15.19 -8.17 4.72
CA ASP A 9 -13.77 -7.94 4.47
C ASP A 9 -13.52 -6.53 3.95
N ASP A 10 -14.34 -6.03 3.02
CA ASP A 10 -14.24 -4.67 2.51
C ASP A 10 -14.47 -3.62 3.61
N PHE A 11 -15.40 -3.90 4.54
CA PHE A 11 -15.65 -3.03 5.69
C PHE A 11 -14.42 -2.94 6.61
N LYS A 12 -13.81 -4.09 6.95
CA LYS A 12 -12.58 -4.14 7.76
C LYS A 12 -11.41 -3.44 7.07
N LEU A 13 -11.32 -3.58 5.75
CA LEU A 13 -10.30 -2.92 4.94
C LEU A 13 -10.47 -1.39 4.97
N GLN A 14 -11.70 -0.90 4.81
CA GLN A 14 -12.01 0.52 4.92
C GLN A 14 -11.70 1.07 6.32
N GLU A 15 -12.04 0.34 7.37
CA GLU A 15 -11.76 0.77 8.75
C GLU A 15 -10.25 0.87 9.03
N SER A 16 -9.48 -0.09 8.50
CA SER A 16 -8.03 -0.16 8.71
C SER A 16 -7.27 0.87 7.88
N LEU A 17 -7.55 0.95 6.57
CA LEU A 17 -6.85 1.83 5.64
C LEU A 17 -7.40 3.25 5.64
N GLY A 18 -8.66 3.46 6.05
CA GLY A 18 -9.29 4.78 6.13
C GLY A 18 -8.64 5.73 7.14
N LYS A 19 -7.79 5.20 8.04
CA LYS A 19 -6.98 5.99 8.99
C LYS A 19 -5.74 6.61 8.33
N ILE A 20 -5.33 6.11 7.16
CA ILE A 20 -4.14 6.57 6.44
C ILE A 20 -4.48 7.86 5.68
N LYS A 21 -3.87 8.98 6.11
CA LYS A 21 -4.12 10.30 5.51
C LYS A 21 -3.55 10.45 4.10
N HIS A 22 -2.41 9.80 3.84
CA HIS A 22 -1.66 9.93 2.59
C HIS A 22 -1.14 8.56 2.15
N VAL A 23 -1.38 8.22 0.87
CA VAL A 23 -0.86 7.00 0.24
C VAL A 23 0.07 7.41 -0.90
N ILE A 24 1.32 6.96 -0.84
CA ILE A 24 2.34 7.22 -1.87
C ILE A 24 2.67 5.91 -2.55
N ILE A 25 2.46 5.84 -3.87
CA ILE A 25 2.74 4.66 -4.67
C ILE A 25 4.05 4.89 -5.45
N VAL A 26 5.02 4.00 -5.26
CA VAL A 26 6.30 4.02 -5.98
C VAL A 26 6.34 2.87 -6.98
N MET A 27 6.32 3.17 -8.27
CA MET A 27 6.29 2.18 -9.35
C MET A 27 7.43 2.39 -10.36
N SER A 28 7.69 1.39 -11.18
CA SER A 28 8.66 1.45 -12.29
C SER A 28 8.30 0.48 -13.39
N GLY A 29 8.64 0.82 -14.63
CA GLY A 29 8.47 -0.08 -15.77
C GLY A 29 9.55 -1.15 -15.95
N LYS A 30 10.63 -1.18 -15.14
CA LYS A 30 11.76 -2.11 -15.31
C LYS A 30 12.37 -2.54 -13.96
N GLY A 31 12.92 -3.75 -13.91
CA GLY A 31 13.70 -4.23 -12.76
C GLY A 31 15.01 -3.45 -12.59
N GLY A 32 15.48 -3.32 -11.34
CA GLY A 32 16.79 -2.74 -11.03
C GLY A 32 16.88 -1.20 -11.07
N VAL A 33 15.77 -0.46 -11.26
CA VAL A 33 15.80 1.02 -11.28
C VAL A 33 15.82 1.68 -9.90
N GLY A 34 15.86 0.90 -8.83
CA GLY A 34 15.93 1.42 -7.46
C GLY A 34 14.59 1.79 -6.81
N LYS A 35 13.45 1.24 -7.27
CA LYS A 35 12.12 1.44 -6.63
C LYS A 35 12.18 1.27 -5.11
N SER A 36 12.67 0.11 -4.64
CA SER A 36 12.70 -0.24 -3.22
C SER A 36 13.64 0.67 -2.43
N THR A 37 14.72 1.14 -3.06
CA THR A 37 15.63 2.13 -2.47
C THR A 37 14.92 3.47 -2.29
N VAL A 38 14.20 3.93 -3.31
CA VAL A 38 13.46 5.19 -3.26
C VAL A 38 12.32 5.12 -2.23
N SER A 39 11.51 4.06 -2.24
CA SER A 39 10.40 3.91 -1.30
C SER A 39 10.88 3.84 0.16
N SER A 40 11.97 3.10 0.42
CA SER A 40 12.57 3.02 1.76
C SER A 40 13.10 4.38 2.24
N ASN A 41 13.79 5.13 1.38
CA ASN A 41 14.31 6.45 1.74
C ASN A 41 13.20 7.48 2.00
N ILE A 42 12.12 7.44 1.21
CA ILE A 42 10.94 8.28 1.47
C ILE A 42 10.36 7.94 2.85
N ALA A 43 10.18 6.67 3.16
CA ALA A 43 9.62 6.25 4.44
C ALA A 43 10.49 6.68 5.63
N ILE A 44 11.80 6.45 5.54
CA ILE A 44 12.77 6.87 6.57
C ILE A 44 12.75 8.39 6.74
N THR A 45 12.78 9.15 5.65
CA THR A 45 12.80 10.62 5.71
C THR A 45 11.53 11.19 6.33
N LEU A 46 10.36 10.64 6.01
CA LEU A 46 9.09 11.06 6.61
C LEU A 46 9.03 10.68 8.09
N ASN A 47 9.51 9.49 8.45
CA ASN A 47 9.60 9.10 9.86
C ASN A 47 10.53 10.02 10.66
N GLN A 48 11.71 10.36 10.12
CA GLN A 48 12.65 11.32 10.72
C GLN A 48 12.07 12.73 10.89
N LYS A 49 11.10 13.11 10.05
CA LYS A 49 10.35 14.37 10.18
C LYS A 49 9.21 14.31 11.20
N GLY A 50 9.04 13.17 11.89
CA GLY A 50 8.04 12.98 12.93
C GLY A 50 6.67 12.47 12.44
N TYR A 51 6.57 12.01 11.18
CA TYR A 51 5.34 11.40 10.68
C TYR A 51 5.26 9.91 11.05
N GLU A 52 4.04 9.43 11.30
CA GLU A 52 3.75 8.00 11.36
C GLU A 52 3.68 7.44 9.94
N VAL A 53 4.51 6.44 9.64
CA VAL A 53 4.72 5.95 8.27
C VAL A 53 4.69 4.43 8.27
N GLY A 54 3.89 3.86 7.37
CA GLY A 54 3.98 2.45 6.97
C GLY A 54 4.64 2.33 5.60
N LEU A 55 5.44 1.29 5.42
CA LEU A 55 5.99 0.90 4.12
C LEU A 55 5.46 -0.50 3.77
N MET A 56 4.75 -0.61 2.66
CA MET A 56 4.23 -1.86 2.13
C MET A 56 4.85 -2.12 0.77
N ASP A 57 5.44 -3.30 0.60
CA ASP A 57 5.88 -3.76 -0.71
C ASP A 57 4.72 -4.45 -1.43
N ILE A 58 4.46 -4.02 -2.66
CA ILE A 58 3.34 -4.50 -3.48
C ILE A 58 3.86 -5.14 -4.77
N ASP A 59 4.92 -5.94 -4.66
CA ASP A 59 5.44 -6.74 -5.77
C ASP A 59 4.41 -7.80 -6.19
N ILE A 60 3.46 -7.38 -7.05
CA ILE A 60 2.50 -8.23 -7.75
C ILE A 60 3.23 -8.86 -8.94
N THR A 61 4.15 -9.78 -8.68
CA THR A 61 4.74 -10.61 -9.75
C THR A 61 4.13 -12.00 -9.72
N GLY A 62 3.16 -12.21 -10.62
CA GLY A 62 2.65 -13.53 -11.02
C GLY A 62 1.17 -13.47 -11.44
N PRO A 63 0.78 -13.98 -12.63
CA PRO A 63 -0.61 -14.26 -12.91
C PRO A 63 -1.02 -15.48 -12.08
N ASN A 64 -1.54 -15.26 -10.87
CA ASN A 64 -1.99 -16.37 -10.00
C ASN A 64 -3.44 -16.81 -10.27
N ILE A 65 -3.98 -16.46 -11.44
CA ILE A 65 -5.14 -17.14 -12.02
C ILE A 65 -4.84 -17.39 -13.51
N PRO A 66 -4.22 -18.52 -13.88
CA PRO A 66 -4.62 -19.17 -15.11
C PRO A 66 -6.07 -19.66 -14.93
N LYS A 67 -6.89 -19.53 -15.97
CA LYS A 67 -8.20 -20.19 -16.03
C LYS A 67 -8.08 -21.69 -15.81
#